data_AF-A0A401YCC9-F1
#
_entry.id   AF-A0A401YCC9-F1
#
_cell.length_a   1.000
_cell.length_b   1.000
_cell.length_c   1.000
_cell.angle_alpha   90.00
_cell.angle_beta   90.00
_cell.angle_gamma   90.00
#
_symmetry.space_group_name_H-M   'P 1'
#
loop_
_entity.id
_entity.type
_entity.pdbx_description
1 polymer ?
#
loop_
_entity_poly.entity_id
_entity_poly.type
_entity_poly.pdbx_seq_one_letter_code
_entity_poly.pdbx_strand_id
1 'polypeptide(L)'
;MVDWQLTIDANDPARLVQFWAPVLGYEVQPPPEPHASWKAYYLSLGVPDDELPDSDWSDRIWDPTGAGPRIWFQIVPEEKAGKNRLHLDIFPTGRDRTLSLERRRVIVEAKVAELVGRGARVRHRSTDLEGSEGVDHYGVTMLDPEGNEFCVA
;
A
#
# COMPACT_ATOMS: atom_id res chain seq x y z
N MET A 1 19.85 -17.68 0.28
CA MET A 1 18.58 -16.97 0.01
C MET A 1 18.74 -15.56 0.52
N VAL A 2 18.27 -14.58 -0.24
CA VAL A 2 18.29 -13.16 0.16
C VAL A 2 16.88 -12.81 0.58
N ASP A 3 16.73 -12.20 1.75
CA ASP A 3 15.47 -11.62 2.23
C ASP A 3 15.44 -10.13 1.84
N TRP A 4 14.26 -9.61 1.53
CA TRP A 4 14.09 -8.22 1.09
C TRP A 4 12.74 -7.65 1.51
N GLN A 5 12.64 -6.32 1.52
CA GLN A 5 11.41 -5.58 1.83
C GLN A 5 11.22 -4.43 0.85
N LEU A 6 9.97 -4.01 0.66
CA LEU A 6 9.65 -2.74 0.01
C LEU A 6 9.62 -1.65 1.08
N THR A 7 10.19 -0.48 0.79
CA THR A 7 10.13 0.68 1.67
C THR A 7 9.49 1.84 0.91
N ILE A 8 8.55 2.52 1.56
CA ILE A 8 7.79 3.64 1.03
C ILE A 8 7.95 4.78 2.03
N ASP A 9 8.45 5.91 1.56
CA ASP A 9 8.53 7.11 2.39
C ASP A 9 7.12 7.64 2.69
N ALA A 10 6.91 8.06 3.93
CA ALA A 10 5.60 8.43 4.47
C ALA A 10 5.71 9.62 5.43
N ASN A 11 4.72 10.50 5.41
CA ASN A 11 4.57 11.53 6.43
C ASN A 11 3.74 11.03 7.64
N ASP A 12 2.84 10.06 7.44
CA ASP A 12 2.03 9.38 8.46
C ASP A 12 2.03 7.86 8.24
N PRO A 13 3.10 7.16 8.69
CA PRO A 13 3.21 5.70 8.55
C PRO A 13 2.01 4.94 9.12
N ALA A 14 1.44 5.39 10.24
CA ALA A 14 0.34 4.72 10.90
C ALA A 14 -0.91 4.70 10.02
N ARG A 15 -1.19 5.83 9.34
CA ARG A 15 -2.31 5.94 8.39
C ARG A 15 -2.11 5.04 7.17
N LEU A 16 -0.88 4.92 6.67
CA LEU A 16 -0.57 4.00 5.56
C LEU A 16 -0.65 2.54 5.98
N VAL A 17 -0.21 2.18 7.20
CA VAL A 17 -0.39 0.82 7.77
C VAL A 17 -1.87 0.46 7.84
N GLN A 18 -2.71 1.34 8.39
CA GLN A 18 -4.16 1.11 8.51
C GLN A 18 -4.85 0.98 7.16
N PHE A 19 -4.35 1.70 6.15
CA PHE A 19 -4.85 1.60 4.78
C PHE A 19 -4.39 0.30 4.11
N TRP A 20 -3.09 0.05 4.02
CA TRP A 20 -2.52 -1.00 3.17
C TRP A 20 -2.67 -2.41 3.75
N ALA A 21 -2.66 -2.60 5.07
CA ALA A 21 -2.85 -3.91 5.69
C ALA A 21 -4.12 -4.63 5.19
N PRO A 22 -5.34 -4.08 5.36
CA PRO A 22 -6.56 -4.73 4.87
C PRO A 22 -6.66 -4.78 3.34
N VAL A 23 -6.00 -3.88 2.60
CA VAL A 23 -6.01 -3.90 1.13
C VAL A 23 -5.30 -5.13 0.57
N LEU A 24 -4.16 -5.48 1.18
CA LEU A 24 -3.33 -6.59 0.75
C LEU A 24 -3.66 -7.90 1.49
N GLY A 25 -4.50 -7.85 2.52
CA GLY A 25 -4.70 -8.97 3.44
C GLY A 25 -3.47 -9.24 4.31
N TYR A 26 -2.66 -8.20 4.54
CA TYR A 26 -1.46 -8.24 5.37
C TYR A 26 -1.80 -7.92 6.82
N GLU A 27 -0.90 -8.29 7.72
CA GLU A 27 -1.00 -7.97 9.14
C GLU A 27 -0.04 -6.84 9.52
N VAL A 28 -0.40 -6.10 10.57
CA VAL A 28 0.49 -5.10 11.17
C VAL A 28 1.65 -5.84 11.83
N GLN A 29 2.88 -5.45 11.50
CA GLN A 29 4.05 -6.10 12.09
C GLN A 29 4.20 -5.66 13.56
N PRO A 30 4.30 -6.61 14.52
CA PRO A 30 4.59 -6.28 15.91
C PRO A 30 6.03 -5.76 16.03
N PRO A 31 6.32 -4.98 17.08
CA PRO A 31 7.70 -4.59 17.39
C PRO A 31 8.58 -5.84 17.62
N PRO A 32 9.89 -5.76 17.35
CA PRO A 32 10.80 -6.86 17.65
C PRO A 32 10.83 -7.16 19.15
N GLU A 33 10.70 -8.44 19.51
CA GLU A 33 10.92 -8.90 20.88
C GLU A 33 12.31 -8.46 21.39
N PRO A 34 12.45 -8.06 22.67
CA PRO A 34 11.44 -8.07 23.74
C PRO A 34 10.66 -6.74 23.89
N HIS A 35 10.62 -5.89 22.87
CA HIS A 35 10.11 -4.53 23.02
C HIS A 35 8.59 -4.50 23.02
N ALA A 36 7.99 -3.78 23.97
CA ALA A 36 6.54 -3.65 24.09
C ALA A 36 5.91 -2.78 22.98
N SER A 37 6.69 -1.91 22.35
CA SER A 37 6.23 -1.05 21.25
C SER A 37 7.35 -0.70 20.27
N TRP A 38 6.97 -0.17 19.10
CA TRP A 38 7.93 0.32 18.11
C TRP A 38 8.73 1.52 18.65
N LYS A 39 8.11 2.41 19.44
CA LYS A 39 8.82 3.49 20.13
C LYS A 39 9.93 2.94 21.03
N ALA A 40 9.60 1.94 21.86
CA ALA A 40 10.59 1.29 22.74
C ALA A 40 11.75 0.65 21.95
N TYR A 41 11.44 0.02 20.82
CA TYR A 41 12.45 -0.53 19.92
C TYR A 41 13.37 0.57 19.36
N TYR A 42 12.84 1.66 18.82
CA TYR A 42 13.65 2.75 18.27
C TYR A 42 14.49 3.48 19.33
N LEU A 43 13.94 3.71 20.53
CA LEU A 43 14.71 4.24 21.66
C LEU A 43 15.87 3.32 22.03
N SER A 44 15.68 1.99 21.96
CA SER A 44 16.77 1.02 22.22
C SER A 44 17.90 1.08 21.19
N LEU A 45 17.59 1.53 19.96
CA LEU A 45 18.56 1.77 18.89
C LEU A 45 19.25 3.14 19.00
N GLY A 46 18.83 3.99 19.94
CA GLY A 46 19.40 5.32 20.16
C GLY A 46 18.75 6.44 19.33
N VAL A 47 17.56 6.21 18.76
CA VAL A 47 16.79 7.31 18.14
C VAL A 47 16.32 8.26 19.23
N PRO A 48 16.52 9.59 19.10
CA PRO A 48 16.05 10.57 20.08
C PRO A 48 14.53 10.52 20.28
N ASP A 49 14.04 10.72 21.52
CA ASP A 49 12.60 10.65 21.83
C ASP A 49 11.79 11.71 21.05
N ASP A 50 12.37 12.89 20.86
CA ASP A 50 11.77 14.01 20.12
C ASP A 50 11.70 13.81 18.60
N GLU A 51 12.40 12.79 18.07
CA GLU A 51 12.28 12.34 16.68
C GLU A 51 11.21 11.24 16.50
N LEU A 52 10.63 10.74 17.60
CA LEU A 52 9.65 9.66 17.59
C LEU A 52 8.23 10.20 17.90
N PRO A 53 7.19 9.71 17.20
CA PRO A 53 5.81 10.01 17.57
C PRO A 53 5.49 9.69 19.03
N ASP A 54 4.53 10.42 19.60
CA ASP A 54 4.12 10.27 21.01
C ASP A 54 3.31 9.00 21.32
N SER A 55 2.75 8.33 20.29
CA SER A 55 1.88 7.16 20.44
C SER A 55 2.61 5.84 20.20
N ASP A 56 1.99 4.71 20.53
CA ASP A 56 2.45 3.42 20.00
C ASP A 56 1.94 3.29 18.55
N TRP A 57 2.75 3.70 17.58
CA TRP A 57 2.45 3.54 16.16
C TRP A 57 3.06 2.25 15.61
N SER A 58 2.57 1.81 14.45
CA SER A 58 3.27 0.83 13.63
C SER A 58 3.57 1.46 12.28
N ASP A 59 4.72 1.11 11.73
CA ASP A 59 5.21 1.58 10.44
C ASP A 59 5.37 0.43 9.44
N ARG A 60 5.00 -0.80 9.79
CA ARG A 60 5.27 -1.98 8.97
C ARG A 60 4.08 -2.92 8.88
N ILE A 61 3.95 -3.54 7.71
CA ILE A 61 3.01 -4.64 7.44
C ILE A 61 3.74 -5.82 6.82
N TRP A 62 3.22 -7.02 7.04
CA TRP A 62 3.80 -8.26 6.52
C TRP A 62 2.73 -9.24 6.04
N ASP A 63 3.10 -10.07 5.07
CA ASP A 63 2.24 -11.16 4.60
C ASP A 63 2.32 -12.34 5.59
N PRO A 64 1.23 -12.69 6.30
CA PRO A 64 1.25 -13.79 7.27
C PRO A 64 1.53 -15.16 6.63
N THR A 65 1.34 -15.30 5.31
CA THR A 65 1.64 -16.52 4.56
C THR A 65 3.12 -16.63 4.15
N GLY A 66 3.85 -15.50 4.21
CA GLY A 66 5.23 -15.40 3.73
C GLY A 66 5.37 -15.40 2.21
N ALA A 67 4.26 -15.30 1.44
CA ALA A 67 4.31 -15.28 -0.02
C ALA A 67 4.76 -13.92 -0.58
N GLY A 68 4.39 -12.82 0.09
CA GLY A 68 4.76 -11.46 -0.27
C GLY A 68 5.84 -10.83 0.62
N PRO A 69 6.46 -9.74 0.15
CA PRO A 69 7.48 -9.03 0.91
C PRO A 69 6.86 -8.26 2.08
N ARG A 70 7.70 -7.94 3.07
CA ARG A 70 7.36 -6.90 4.05
C ARG A 70 7.29 -5.53 3.38
N ILE A 71 6.42 -4.66 3.89
CA ILE A 71 6.34 -3.25 3.49
C ILE A 71 6.60 -2.40 4.72
N TRP A 72 7.58 -1.51 4.61
CA TRP A 72 7.91 -0.50 5.62
C TRP A 72 7.52 0.88 5.11
N PHE A 73 6.71 1.60 5.88
CA PHE A 73 6.37 3.00 5.69
C PHE A 73 7.35 3.85 6.51
N GLN A 74 8.44 4.28 5.89
CA GLN A 74 9.49 5.02 6.56
C GLN A 74 9.04 6.47 6.79
N ILE A 75 9.08 6.92 8.05
CA ILE A 75 8.76 8.32 8.34
C ILE A 75 9.83 9.26 7.76
N VAL A 76 9.41 10.25 6.99
CA VAL A 76 10.26 11.31 6.46
C VAL A 76 9.54 12.66 6.56
N PRO A 77 10.28 13.78 6.75
CA PRO A 77 9.67 15.11 6.80
C PRO A 77 9.27 15.66 5.42
N GLU A 78 9.84 15.14 4.34
CA GLU A 78 9.58 15.62 2.98
C GLU A 78 8.18 15.23 2.49
N GLU A 79 7.48 16.19 1.88
CA GLU A 79 6.26 15.89 1.14
C GLU A 79 6.59 15.15 -0.17
N LYS A 80 5.64 14.33 -0.64
CA LYS A 80 5.75 13.61 -1.91
C LYS A 80 6.03 14.57 -3.09
N ALA A 81 7.16 14.36 -3.76
CA ALA A 81 7.53 15.11 -4.96
C ALA A 81 7.23 14.33 -6.26
N GLY A 82 6.29 14.85 -7.06
CA GLY A 82 6.00 14.30 -8.40
C GLY A 82 5.34 12.91 -8.39
N LYS A 83 5.51 12.17 -9.49
CA LYS A 83 4.93 10.82 -9.70
C LYS A 83 5.88 9.74 -9.17
N ASN A 84 5.33 8.78 -8.42
CA ASN A 84 6.06 7.57 -8.02
C ASN A 84 6.66 6.86 -9.24
N ARG A 85 7.93 6.44 -9.12
CA ARG A 85 8.64 5.65 -10.14
C ARG A 85 8.52 4.15 -9.91
N LEU A 86 7.82 3.77 -8.84
CA LEU A 86 7.40 2.43 -8.50
C LEU A 86 5.87 2.41 -8.43
N HIS A 87 5.26 1.28 -8.75
CA HIS A 87 3.81 1.14 -8.76
C HIS A 87 3.37 -0.17 -8.14
N LEU A 88 2.34 -0.09 -7.29
CA LEU A 88 1.67 -1.25 -6.73
C LEU A 88 0.40 -1.51 -7.54
N ASP A 89 0.28 -2.72 -8.08
CA ASP A 89 -0.90 -3.15 -8.80
C ASP A 89 -1.64 -4.22 -7.98
N ILE A 90 -2.88 -3.94 -7.60
CA ILE A 90 -3.75 -4.90 -6.95
C ILE A 90 -4.73 -5.50 -7.96
N PHE A 91 -4.94 -6.81 -7.85
CA PHE A 91 -5.79 -7.57 -8.77
C PHE A 91 -6.91 -8.26 -7.99
N PRO A 92 -8.05 -7.59 -7.75
CA PRO A 92 -9.18 -8.22 -7.06
C PRO A 92 -9.75 -9.45 -7.78
N THR A 93 -9.38 -9.64 -9.05
CA THR A 93 -9.72 -10.82 -9.87
C THR A 93 -8.66 -11.93 -9.80
N GLY A 94 -7.57 -11.76 -9.03
CA GLY A 94 -6.46 -12.72 -9.01
C GLY A 94 -5.73 -12.85 -10.36
N ARG A 95 -5.82 -11.81 -11.22
CA ARG A 95 -5.34 -11.82 -12.62
C ARG A 95 -6.09 -12.81 -13.51
N ASP A 96 -7.28 -13.27 -13.13
CA ASP A 96 -8.08 -14.20 -13.91
C ASP A 96 -8.53 -13.58 -15.25
N ARG A 97 -7.88 -14.02 -16.33
CA ARG A 97 -8.15 -13.61 -17.71
C ARG A 97 -9.29 -14.41 -18.35
N THR A 98 -9.85 -15.40 -17.67
CA THR A 98 -11.01 -16.16 -18.16
C THR A 98 -12.33 -15.39 -17.96
N LEU A 99 -12.34 -14.43 -17.04
CA LEU A 99 -13.47 -13.52 -16.84
C LEU A 99 -13.60 -12.54 -18.00
N SER A 100 -14.84 -12.33 -18.47
CA SER A 100 -15.13 -11.30 -19.46
C SER A 100 -14.73 -9.90 -18.94
N LEU A 101 -14.42 -8.99 -19.86
CA LEU A 101 -14.09 -7.59 -19.52
C LEU A 101 -15.16 -6.94 -18.63
N GLU A 102 -16.43 -7.15 -18.97
CA GLU A 102 -17.54 -6.63 -18.17
C GLU A 102 -17.51 -7.15 -16.74
N ARG A 103 -17.24 -8.45 -16.55
CA ARG A 103 -17.18 -9.04 -15.21
C ARG A 103 -15.99 -8.52 -14.42
N ARG A 104 -14.82 -8.40 -15.05
CA ARG A 104 -13.62 -7.80 -14.43
C ARG A 104 -13.88 -6.36 -14.02
N ARG A 105 -14.51 -5.55 -14.89
CA ARG A 105 -14.88 -4.16 -14.60
C ARG A 105 -15.78 -4.03 -13.37
N VAL A 106 -16.81 -4.88 -13.24
CA VAL A 106 -17.69 -4.87 -12.05
C VAL A 106 -16.90 -5.15 -10.77
N ILE A 107 -16.00 -6.14 -10.78
CA ILE A 107 -15.18 -6.50 -9.63
C ILE A 107 -14.19 -5.38 -9.27
N VAL A 108 -13.52 -4.80 -10.28
CA VAL A 108 -12.60 -3.67 -10.10
C VAL A 108 -13.32 -2.46 -9.52
N GLU A 109 -14.47 -2.05 -10.05
CA GLU A 109 -15.23 -0.90 -9.54
C GLU A 109 -15.76 -1.14 -8.12
N ALA A 110 -16.15 -2.36 -7.77
CA ALA A 110 -16.53 -2.71 -6.41
C ALA A 110 -15.35 -2.56 -5.43
N LYS A 111 -14.15 -3.02 -5.81
CA LYS A 111 -12.92 -2.81 -5.02
C LYS A 111 -12.57 -1.33 -4.92
N VAL A 112 -12.67 -0.58 -6.01
CA VAL A 112 -12.44 0.88 -6.02
C VAL A 112 -13.37 1.58 -5.01
N ALA A 113 -14.66 1.24 -4.99
CA ALA A 113 -15.62 1.83 -4.04
C ALA A 113 -15.25 1.51 -2.58
N GLU A 114 -14.85 0.28 -2.28
CA GLU A 114 -14.35 -0.11 -0.95
C GLU A 114 -13.13 0.75 -0.54
N LEU A 115 -12.16 0.91 -1.44
CA LEU A 115 -10.93 1.65 -1.19
C LEU A 115 -11.18 3.14 -0.98
N VAL A 116 -12.12 3.72 -1.71
CA VAL A 116 -12.57 5.11 -1.48
C VAL A 116 -13.14 5.25 -0.06
N GLY A 117 -13.94 4.28 0.40
CA GLY A 117 -14.43 4.25 1.78
C GLY A 117 -13.33 4.18 2.84
N ARG A 118 -12.12 3.72 2.47
CA ARG A 118 -10.93 3.64 3.34
C ARG A 118 -9.99 4.85 3.20
N GLY A 119 -10.37 5.87 2.43
CA GLY A 119 -9.60 7.10 2.28
C GLY A 119 -8.72 7.18 1.03
N ALA A 120 -8.80 6.21 0.11
CA ALA A 120 -8.19 6.35 -1.21
C ALA A 120 -9.00 7.33 -2.09
N ARG A 121 -8.36 7.84 -3.15
CA ARG A 121 -9.02 8.68 -4.16
C ARG A 121 -8.82 8.09 -5.55
N VAL A 122 -9.83 8.20 -6.41
CA VAL A 122 -9.65 7.82 -7.82
C VAL A 122 -8.87 8.91 -8.54
N ARG A 123 -7.80 8.53 -9.24
CA ARG A 123 -7.05 9.43 -10.13
C ARG A 123 -7.57 9.35 -11.56
N HIS A 124 -7.61 8.15 -12.11
CA HIS A 124 -7.96 7.94 -13.52
C HIS A 124 -8.44 6.51 -13.75
N ARG A 125 -9.48 6.35 -14.58
CA ARG A 125 -9.94 5.04 -15.07
C ARG A 125 -9.44 4.87 -16.50
N SER A 126 -8.71 3.80 -16.77
CA SER A 126 -8.18 3.45 -18.08
C SER A 126 -8.94 2.26 -18.66
N THR A 127 -9.37 2.40 -19.92
CA THR A 127 -9.96 1.34 -20.75
C THR A 127 -9.00 0.81 -21.81
N ASP A 128 -7.83 1.43 -21.92
CA ASP A 128 -6.79 1.11 -22.91
C ASP A 128 -5.42 1.21 -22.23
N LEU A 129 -4.52 0.28 -22.53
CA LEU A 129 -3.11 0.51 -22.21
C LEU A 129 -2.65 1.70 -23.05
N GLU A 130 -2.21 2.80 -22.41
CA GLU A 130 -1.91 4.11 -23.01
C GLU A 130 -1.61 4.05 -24.53
N GLY A 131 -2.62 4.36 -25.36
CA GLY A 131 -2.49 4.42 -26.83
C GLY A 131 -2.75 3.13 -27.62
N SER A 132 -3.23 2.06 -26.98
CA SER A 132 -3.52 0.77 -27.62
C SER A 132 -5.03 0.53 -27.72
N GLU A 133 -5.68 1.09 -28.74
CA GLU A 133 -7.10 0.81 -29.03
C GLU A 133 -7.33 -0.71 -29.20
N GLY A 134 -8.38 -1.23 -28.57
CA GLY A 134 -8.81 -2.63 -28.72
C GLY A 134 -8.12 -3.63 -27.80
N VAL A 135 -7.36 -3.18 -26.80
CA VAL A 135 -6.81 -4.06 -25.77
C VAL A 135 -7.89 -4.37 -24.72
N ASP A 136 -8.04 -5.66 -24.40
CA ASP A 136 -8.95 -6.18 -23.37
C ASP A 136 -8.46 -5.86 -21.94
N HIS A 137 -8.43 -4.56 -21.61
CA HIS A 137 -7.92 -4.02 -20.36
C HIS A 137 -8.91 -3.05 -19.72
N TYR A 138 -9.04 -3.14 -18.41
CA TYR A 138 -9.70 -2.14 -17.60
C TYR A 138 -8.93 -2.03 -16.29
N GLY A 139 -8.57 -0.81 -15.91
CA GLY A 139 -7.83 -0.55 -14.68
C GLY A 139 -8.11 0.84 -14.14
N VAL A 140 -7.97 1.00 -12.83
CA VAL A 140 -8.17 2.29 -12.17
C VAL A 140 -6.92 2.65 -11.40
N THR A 141 -6.26 3.74 -11.81
CA THR A 141 -5.23 4.36 -11.00
C THR A 141 -5.90 5.11 -9.86
N MET A 142 -5.49 4.78 -8.65
CA MET A 142 -5.92 5.37 -7.40
C MET A 142 -4.75 6.05 -6.70
N LEU A 143 -5.08 6.87 -5.72
CA LEU A 143 -4.17 7.51 -4.79
C LEU A 143 -4.48 6.97 -3.39
N ASP A 144 -3.47 6.54 -2.67
CA ASP A 144 -3.62 6.20 -1.25
C ASP A 144 -3.84 7.47 -0.40
N PRO A 145 -3.99 7.36 0.94
CA PRO A 145 -4.26 8.51 1.79
C PRO A 145 -3.18 9.62 1.77
N GLU A 146 -1.95 9.32 1.35
CA GLU A 146 -0.85 10.29 1.19
C GLU A 146 -0.61 10.71 -0.26
N GLY A 147 -1.39 10.18 -1.21
CA GLY A 147 -1.26 10.54 -2.62
C GLY A 147 -0.28 9.68 -3.40
N ASN A 148 0.14 8.52 -2.87
CA ASN A 148 0.91 7.54 -3.63
C ASN A 148 0.03 6.84 -4.66
N GLU A 149 0.54 6.72 -5.88
CA GLU A 149 -0.16 6.06 -6.97
C GLU A 149 -0.14 4.52 -6.85
N PHE A 150 -1.28 3.89 -7.06
CA PHE A 150 -1.43 2.43 -7.22
C PHE A 150 -2.55 2.11 -8.22
N CYS A 151 -2.59 0.91 -8.80
CA CYS A 151 -3.67 0.48 -9.70
C CYS A 151 -4.52 -0.65 -9.14
N VAL A 152 -5.79 -0.65 -9.57
CA VAL A 152 -6.74 -1.76 -9.38
C VAL A 152 -7.12 -2.30 -10.76
N ALA A 153 -6.85 -3.58 -11.05
CA ALA A 153 -7.05 -4.17 -12.39
C ALA A 153 -7.51 -5.64 -12.40
#